data_AF-A0A655Y8P2-F1
#
_entry.id   AF-A0A655Y8P2-F1
#
_cell.length_a   1.000
_cell.length_b   1.000
_cell.length_c   1.000
_cell.angle_alpha   90.00
_cell.angle_beta   90.00
_cell.angle_gamma   90.00
#
_symmetry.space_group_name_H-M   'P 1'
#
loop_
_entity.id
_entity.type
_entity.pdbx_description
1 polymer ?
#
loop_
_entity_poly.entity_id
_entity_poly.type
_entity_poly.pdbx_seq_one_letter_code
_entity_poly.pdbx_strand_id
1 'polypeptide(L)'
;MKFSHIDALMRGDAFTILEVNGASSEATHIWDRETRLGEIFTTLLKQYRILYAIGAEQKKRGHKPPSLRALLRAWRQEKQLIQHYPETD
;
A
#
# COMPACT_ATOMS: atom_id res chain seq x y z
N MET A 1 3.79 5.49 -19.12
CA MET A 1 2.98 6.60 -18.57
C MET A 1 2.43 7.41 -19.73
N LYS A 2 1.13 7.71 -19.75
CA LYS A 2 0.53 8.65 -20.72
C LYS A 2 0.33 9.99 -20.02
N PHE A 3 1.03 11.01 -20.50
CA PHE A 3 0.85 12.41 -20.09
C PHE A 3 0.99 13.27 -21.34
N SER A 4 0.32 14.42 -21.37
CA SER A 4 0.34 15.33 -22.53
C SER A 4 1.74 15.94 -22.73
N HIS A 5 2.31 16.52 -21.68
CA HIS A 5 3.65 17.15 -21.68
C HIS A 5 4.38 16.87 -20.37
N ILE A 6 5.69 16.59 -20.43
CA ILE A 6 6.49 16.26 -19.24
C ILE A 6 6.55 17.44 -18.26
N ASP A 7 6.65 18.67 -18.76
CA ASP A 7 6.71 19.87 -17.92
C ASP A 7 5.43 20.09 -17.11
N ALA A 8 4.27 19.72 -17.68
CA ALA A 8 3.00 19.78 -16.96
C ALA A 8 2.96 18.71 -15.86
N LEU A 9 3.36 17.48 -16.16
CA LEU A 9 3.45 16.41 -15.16
C LEU A 9 4.39 16.78 -14.00
N MET A 10 5.55 17.36 -14.31
CA MET A 10 6.54 17.78 -13.30
C MET A 10 6.04 18.90 -12.39
N ARG A 11 5.18 19.80 -12.90
CA ARG A 11 4.49 20.82 -12.09
C ARG A 11 3.32 20.29 -11.28
N GLY A 12 2.91 19.04 -11.54
CA GLY A 12 1.71 18.46 -10.94
C GLY A 12 0.41 18.88 -11.63
N ASP A 13 0.48 19.33 -12.89
CA ASP A 13 -0.66 19.73 -13.69
C ASP A 13 -1.16 18.56 -14.55
N ALA A 14 -2.45 18.57 -14.90
CA ALA A 14 -3.06 17.69 -15.92
C ALA A 14 -2.86 16.18 -15.71
N PHE A 15 -2.83 15.72 -14.45
CA PHE A 15 -2.85 14.29 -14.11
C PHE A 15 -3.86 14.03 -12.98
N THR A 16 -4.33 12.78 -12.90
CA THR A 16 -5.23 12.31 -11.85
C THR A 16 -4.59 11.14 -11.13
N ILE A 17 -4.56 11.18 -9.80
CA ILE A 17 -4.15 10.04 -8.99
C ILE A 17 -5.35 9.07 -8.96
N LEU A 18 -5.23 7.94 -9.64
CA LEU A 18 -6.26 6.90 -9.66
C LEU A 18 -6.27 6.08 -8.37
N GLU A 19 -5.08 5.75 -7.87
CA GLU A 19 -4.88 4.91 -6.70
C GLU A 19 -3.61 5.32 -5.96
N VAL A 20 -3.68 5.29 -4.63
CA VAL A 20 -2.50 5.32 -3.76
C VAL A 20 -2.43 3.98 -3.05
N ASN A 21 -1.43 3.19 -3.42
CA ASN A 21 -1.15 1.92 -2.79
C ASN A 21 -0.83 2.11 -1.29
N GLY A 22 -1.59 1.42 -0.44
CA GLY A 22 -1.45 1.51 1.01
C GLY A 22 -0.22 0.78 1.54
N ALA A 23 -0.03 0.83 2.86
CA ALA A 23 1.08 0.17 3.55
C ALA A 23 1.19 -1.35 3.29
N SER A 24 0.08 -1.99 2.94
CA SER A 24 0.00 -3.42 2.64
C SER A 24 0.29 -3.76 1.17
N SER A 25 0.33 -2.78 0.28
CA SER A 25 0.61 -3.00 -1.14
C SER A 25 2.10 -3.15 -1.38
N GLU A 26 2.51 -4.16 -2.13
CA GLU A 26 3.92 -4.39 -2.43
C GLU A 26 4.40 -3.45 -3.55
N ALA A 27 5.69 -3.12 -3.56
CA ALA A 27 6.26 -2.30 -4.61
C ALA A 27 6.15 -3.03 -5.96
N THR A 28 5.38 -2.48 -6.91
CA THR A 28 5.02 -3.13 -8.19
C THR A 28 6.21 -3.68 -9.00
N HIS A 29 7.39 -3.09 -8.86
CA HIS A 29 8.60 -3.54 -9.53
C HIS A 29 9.12 -4.92 -9.09
N ILE A 30 8.72 -5.44 -7.92
CA ILE A 30 9.18 -6.78 -7.47
C ILE A 30 8.56 -7.93 -8.27
N TRP A 31 7.52 -7.65 -9.07
CA TRP A 31 6.85 -8.61 -9.93
C TRP A 31 7.40 -8.63 -11.36
N ASP A 32 8.45 -7.84 -11.64
CA ASP A 32 9.15 -7.90 -12.92
C ASP A 32 9.86 -9.26 -13.06
N ARG A 33 9.75 -9.88 -14.24
CA ARG A 33 10.35 -11.19 -14.54
C ARG A 33 11.88 -11.17 -14.45
N GLU A 34 12.48 -10.00 -14.59
CA GLU A 34 13.94 -9.82 -14.52
C GLU A 34 14.43 -9.55 -13.09
N THR A 35 13.54 -9.27 -12.13
CA THR A 35 13.94 -9.02 -10.74
C THR A 35 14.44 -10.29 -10.08
N ARG A 36 15.65 -10.22 -9.49
CA ARG A 36 16.26 -11.35 -8.79
C ARG A 36 15.54 -11.61 -7.47
N LEU A 37 15.40 -12.88 -7.08
CA LEU A 37 14.73 -13.25 -5.82
C LEU A 37 15.30 -12.53 -4.59
N GLY A 38 16.62 -12.35 -4.51
CA GLY A 38 17.25 -11.60 -3.41
C GLY A 38 16.88 -10.11 -3.38
N GLU A 39 16.66 -9.51 -4.54
CA GLU A 39 16.22 -8.12 -4.69
C GLU A 39 14.76 -7.95 -4.26
N ILE A 40 13.90 -8.92 -4.58
CA ILE A 40 12.52 -9.00 -4.09
C ILE A 40 12.50 -8.97 -2.56
N PHE A 41 13.22 -9.89 -1.91
CA PHE A 41 13.25 -9.95 -0.44
C PHE A 41 13.85 -8.69 0.20
N THR A 42 14.93 -8.15 -0.38
CA THR A 42 15.55 -6.92 0.11
C THR A 42 14.57 -5.75 0.07
N THR A 43 13.81 -5.63 -1.01
CA THR A 43 12.79 -4.60 -1.19
C THR A 43 11.65 -4.76 -0.18
N LEU A 44 11.11 -5.98 -0.03
CA LEU A 44 10.04 -6.25 0.94
C LEU A 44 10.48 -5.95 2.38
N LEU A 45 11.67 -6.40 2.79
CA LEU A 45 12.19 -6.14 4.13
C LEU A 45 12.41 -4.64 4.37
N LYS A 46 12.90 -3.90 3.36
CA LYS A 46 13.03 -2.44 3.43
C LYS A 46 11.68 -1.76 3.61
N GLN A 47 10.65 -2.20 2.88
CA GLN A 47 9.28 -1.68 3.00
C GLN A 47 8.71 -1.92 4.40
N TYR A 48 8.80 -3.14 4.94
CA TYR A 48 8.36 -3.44 6.30
C TYR A 48 9.10 -2.60 7.34
N ARG A 49 10.42 -2.42 7.19
CA ARG A 49 11.20 -1.58 8.09
C ARG A 49 10.70 -0.14 8.13
N ILE A 50 10.38 0.44 6.97
CA ILE A 50 9.81 1.79 6.86
C ILE A 50 8.43 1.83 7.54
N LEU A 51 7.58 0.85 7.28
CA LEU A 51 6.25 0.76 7.88
C LEU A 51 6.30 0.73 9.42
N TYR A 52 7.17 -0.10 10.00
CA TYR A 52 7.35 -0.16 11.45
C TYR A 52 7.94 1.13 12.02
N ALA A 53 8.84 1.80 11.29
CA ALA A 53 9.38 3.10 11.71
C ALA A 53 8.28 4.18 11.77
N ILE A 54 7.40 4.23 10.77
CA ILE A 54 6.23 5.12 10.78
C ILE A 54 5.32 4.77 11.96
N GLY A 55 5.02 3.48 12.17
CA GLY A 55 4.19 3.04 13.30
C GLY A 55 4.79 3.41 14.66
N ALA A 56 6.10 3.31 14.81
CA ALA A 56 6.82 3.71 16.02
C ALA A 56 6.72 5.24 16.25
N GLU A 57 6.86 6.03 15.20
CA GLU A 57 6.71 7.49 15.26
C GLU A 57 5.27 7.90 15.61
N GLN A 58 4.27 7.25 15.01
CA GLN A 58 2.86 7.48 15.36
C GLN A 58 2.56 7.12 16.81
N LYS A 59 3.17 6.04 17.33
CA LYS A 59 3.06 5.66 18.74
C LYS A 59 3.68 6.71 19.67
N LYS A 60 4.84 7.28 19.31
CA LYS A 60 5.46 8.39 20.05
C LYS A 60 4.57 9.63 20.10
N ARG A 61 3.81 9.90 19.03
CA ARG A 61 2.80 10.98 18.96
C ARG A 61 1.51 10.68 19.76
N GLY A 62 1.43 9.54 20.42
CA GLY A 62 0.29 9.16 21.28
C GLY A 62 -0.80 8.35 20.57
N HIS A 63 -0.64 8.03 19.29
CA HIS A 63 -1.57 7.14 18.60
C HIS A 63 -1.43 5.71 19.12
N LYS A 64 -2.55 5.03 19.38
CA LYS A 64 -2.56 3.66 19.87
C LYS A 64 -2.88 2.70 18.73
N PRO A 65 -2.12 1.60 18.57
CA PRO A 65 -2.48 0.58 17.60
C PRO A 65 -3.83 -0.06 17.98
N PRO A 66 -4.59 -0.57 17.00
CA PRO A 66 -5.83 -1.28 17.27
C PRO A 66 -5.57 -2.52 18.14
N SER A 67 -6.54 -2.87 18.98
CA SER A 67 -6.48 -4.13 19.72
C SER A 67 -6.70 -5.32 18.78
N LEU A 68 -6.23 -6.51 19.18
CA LEU A 68 -6.49 -7.75 18.44
C LEU A 68 -7.99 -7.98 18.19
N ARG A 69 -8.84 -7.64 19.18
CA ARG A 69 -10.29 -7.73 19.03
C ARG A 69 -10.84 -6.78 17.96
N ALA A 70 -10.28 -5.57 17.86
CA ALA A 70 -10.66 -4.62 16.81
C ALA A 70 -10.25 -5.13 15.43
N LEU A 71 -9.06 -5.72 15.30
CA LEU A 71 -8.58 -6.33 14.06
C LEU A 71 -9.48 -7.51 13.63
N LEU A 72 -9.82 -8.40 14.56
CA LEU A 72 -10.72 -9.53 14.29
C LEU A 72 -12.13 -9.06 13.88
N ARG A 73 -12.64 -7.99 14.49
CA ARG A 73 -13.93 -7.41 14.13
C ARG A 73 -13.90 -6.84 12.71
N ALA A 74 -12.87 -6.04 12.39
CA ALA A 74 -12.69 -5.46 11.06
C ALA A 74 -12.60 -6.56 9.99
N TRP A 75 -11.82 -7.61 10.24
CA TRP A 75 -11.72 -8.76 9.34
C TRP A 75 -13.06 -9.47 9.11
N ARG A 76 -13.87 -9.66 10.15
CA ARG A 76 -15.21 -10.25 10.00
C ARG A 76 -16.14 -9.36 9.18
N GLN A 77 -16.10 -8.06 9.41
CA GLN A 77 -16.89 -7.08 8.65
C GLN A 77 -16.51 -7.11 7.17
N GLU A 78 -15.21 -7.11 6.88
CA GLU A 78 -14.68 -7.25 5.51
C GLU A 78 -15.18 -8.54 4.85
N LYS A 79 -15.11 -9.68 5.55
CA LYS A 79 -15.61 -10.96 5.02
C LYS A 79 -17.11 -10.94 4.72
N GLN A 80 -17.91 -10.22 5.49
CA GLN A 80 -19.35 -10.05 5.21
C GLN A 80 -19.60 -9.14 4.01
N LEU A 81 -18.80 -8.08 3.85
CA LEU A 81 -18.92 -7.15 2.72
C LEU A 81 -18.55 -7.83 1.39
N ILE A 82 -17.47 -8.62 1.38
CA ILE A 82 -17.01 -9.35 0.17
C ILE A 82 -18.11 -10.25 -0.39
N GLN A 83 -18.99 -10.80 0.45
CA GLN A 83 -20.12 -11.62 -0.02
C GLN A 83 -21.15 -10.86 -0.85
N HIS A 84 -21.17 -9.53 -0.76
CA HIS A 84 -22.09 -8.65 -1.49
C HIS A 84 -21.41 -7.95 -2.67
N TYR A 85 -20.11 -8.17 -2.87
CA TYR A 85 -19.43 -7.61 -4.03
C TYR A 85 -19.83 -8.39 -5.28
N PRO A 86 -20.09 -7.70 -6.40
CA PRO A 86 -20.31 -8.38 -7.67
C PRO A 86 -19.07 -9.22 -8.01
N GLU A 87 -19.28 -10.35 -8.68
CA GLU A 87 -18.14 -11.09 -9.21
C GLU A 87 -17.38 -10.19 -10.19
N THR A 88 -16.14 -9.90 -9.86
CA THR A 88 -15.19 -9.24 -10.75
C THR A 88 -14.58 -10.32 -11.64
N ASP A 89 -14.99 -10.34 -12.91
CA ASP A 89 -14.33 -11.07 -14.01
C ASP A 89 -12.89 -10.55 -14.24
#